data_AF-A0A2S8GTH8-F1
#
_entry.id   AF-A0A2S8GTH8-F1
#
_cell.length_a   1.000
_cell.length_b   1.000
_cell.length_c   1.000
_cell.angle_alpha   90.00
_cell.angle_beta   90.00
_cell.angle_gamma   90.00
#
_symmetry.space_group_name_H-M   'P 1'
#
loop_
_entity.id
_entity.type
_entity.pdbx_description
1 polymer ?
#
loop_
_entity_poly.entity_id
_entity_poly.type
_entity_poly.pdbx_seq_one_letter_code
_entity_poly.pdbx_strand_id
1 'polypeptide(L)'
;MAFTRILSHLSVSVAVVGLLVGGLAGCSNQAETVEVRKPPRPVSTITLATTRPAVASEVTGSVVSWKTEQIGFEVAGRVEQVIEPNEQIEGRIVAQNGGTHLISEGTPLARLDDERFRIAVQSAKAAVEVSRRQIDAVQVDIEQRIPASIAAAEAEKELAKIELARTQRVFDKGASTQATLDQAKTTMATAEANVARTKAELAARQAELRSLEAQALQTEQQLADAQRDLEDSVLYSSFRGQVAATHVLPGSYVAAGDPVVTVQLMDPVSIEFELSAAASRKFQHGDSLQVYTINPAQQRKDLCGFVYLTDAVADPETRTFTVKLLVRNEEVQMQPPAELAGTPIARTIDLWPINLGPILAGDHRLFVEEESIHHDAQGAFVWKTTNRHMGEISDNKNRVLNVEKVRVSAQPISVPFLGNWHFVPVTIQSDQNFDPERDLIAGKLIVEGQEPDEWNGDKLLYDRGGWLLRPGDLVRVELADESGGAGLYVPMKALRHAGDQASVFIVDRGNPDRPFARQVPVNIMSADAALRQDAALQRIESVEPDALAAGAELVVEGTHYLVDGDEVVVVKKPGAAE
;
A
#
# COMPACT_ATOMS: atom_id res chain seq x y z
N MET A 1 -11.56 9.87 -88.00
CA MET A 1 -10.35 9.56 -88.81
C MET A 1 -10.16 8.04 -88.70
N ALA A 2 -10.76 7.22 -89.57
CA ALA A 2 -10.36 6.95 -90.97
C ALA A 2 -8.94 6.37 -91.03
N PHE A 3 -8.59 5.24 -91.65
CA PHE A 3 -9.24 4.23 -92.51
C PHE A 3 -8.21 3.06 -92.53
N THR A 4 -8.58 1.83 -92.21
CA THR A 4 -8.80 0.71 -93.17
C THR A 4 -7.63 0.38 -94.13
N ARG A 5 -7.22 -0.89 -94.07
CA ARG A 5 -6.54 -1.74 -95.09
C ARG A 5 -6.70 -1.25 -96.53
N ILE A 6 -5.76 -1.62 -97.43
CA ILE A 6 -6.04 -2.38 -98.69
C ILE A 6 -4.82 -2.49 -99.64
N LEU A 7 -4.61 -3.73 -100.15
CA LEU A 7 -4.04 -4.18 -101.45
C LEU A 7 -2.56 -3.88 -101.79
N SER A 8 -1.83 -4.63 -102.63
CA SER A 8 -1.79 -6.02 -103.12
C SER A 8 -0.90 -6.04 -104.39
N HIS A 9 -0.23 -7.17 -104.64
CA HIS A 9 0.16 -7.71 -105.96
C HIS A 9 1.24 -7.01 -106.81
N LEU A 10 2.33 -7.76 -107.12
CA LEU A 10 2.78 -8.20 -108.47
C LEU A 10 4.19 -8.82 -108.31
N SER A 11 4.39 -10.15 -108.28
CA SER A 11 4.59 -11.10 -109.40
C SER A 11 5.73 -10.78 -110.40
N VAL A 12 6.63 -11.78 -110.59
CA VAL A 12 7.43 -12.20 -111.78
C VAL A 12 8.77 -12.78 -111.27
N SER A 13 8.94 -14.10 -111.10
CA SER A 13 9.44 -15.13 -112.07
C SER A 13 10.73 -14.70 -112.81
N VAL A 14 11.88 -15.37 -112.73
CA VAL A 14 12.28 -16.59 -113.49
C VAL A 14 13.69 -16.99 -112.96
N ALA A 15 13.83 -18.17 -112.33
CA ALA A 15 14.51 -19.39 -112.81
C ALA A 15 16.02 -19.31 -113.10
N VAL A 16 16.83 -20.00 -112.28
CA VAL A 16 17.94 -20.85 -112.77
C VAL A 16 17.95 -22.13 -111.93
N VAL A 17 17.78 -23.24 -112.65
CA VAL A 17 17.83 -24.64 -112.21
C VAL A 17 19.30 -25.08 -112.17
N GLY A 18 19.70 -25.80 -111.12
CA GLY A 18 21.02 -26.42 -110.98
C GLY A 18 20.96 -27.62 -110.04
N LEU A 19 20.54 -28.75 -110.60
CA LEU A 19 20.50 -30.13 -110.07
C LEU A 19 21.66 -30.51 -109.12
N LEU A 20 21.33 -31.12 -107.97
CA LEU A 20 22.14 -32.18 -107.34
C LEU A 20 21.25 -33.08 -106.47
N VAL A 21 21.12 -34.33 -106.90
CA VAL A 21 20.33 -35.42 -106.29
C VAL A 21 21.23 -36.21 -105.35
N GLY A 22 20.70 -36.60 -104.18
CA GLY A 22 21.29 -37.62 -103.31
C GLY A 22 20.49 -37.78 -102.02
N GLY A 23 19.65 -38.82 -101.94
CA GLY A 23 18.72 -39.05 -100.84
C GLY A 23 19.28 -39.88 -99.67
N LEU A 24 18.55 -39.84 -98.54
CA LEU A 24 18.59 -40.83 -97.47
C LEU A 24 17.17 -40.95 -96.87
N ALA A 25 16.68 -42.18 -96.80
CA ALA A 25 15.42 -42.58 -96.17
C ALA A 25 15.63 -42.90 -94.67
N GLY A 26 14.61 -42.72 -93.83
CA GLY A 26 14.67 -43.13 -92.42
C GLY A 26 13.36 -42.98 -91.63
N CYS A 27 12.74 -44.13 -91.38
CA CYS A 27 11.50 -44.53 -90.71
C CYS A 27 10.92 -43.75 -89.50
N SER A 28 9.59 -43.83 -89.41
CA SER A 28 8.67 -43.43 -88.34
C SER A 28 8.71 -44.31 -87.08
N ASN A 29 8.41 -43.75 -85.90
CA ASN A 29 8.07 -44.53 -84.71
C ASN A 29 6.95 -43.88 -83.85
N GLN A 30 5.97 -44.68 -83.44
CA GLN A 30 4.87 -44.34 -82.51
C GLN A 30 5.40 -44.20 -81.08
N ALA A 31 4.90 -43.22 -80.32
CA ALA A 31 5.28 -42.99 -78.92
C ALA A 31 4.13 -43.34 -77.96
N GLU A 32 4.44 -44.21 -77.00
CA GLU A 32 3.68 -44.48 -75.77
C GLU A 32 3.61 -43.24 -74.87
N THR A 33 2.46 -43.00 -74.25
CA THR A 33 2.27 -41.94 -73.24
C THR A 33 2.94 -42.32 -71.92
N VAL A 34 4.08 -41.72 -71.62
CA VAL A 34 4.72 -41.72 -70.30
C VAL A 34 3.99 -40.72 -69.40
N GLU A 35 3.48 -41.20 -68.27
CA GLU A 35 2.84 -40.39 -67.24
C GLU A 35 3.87 -39.44 -66.59
N VAL A 36 3.73 -38.13 -66.81
CA VAL A 36 4.66 -37.11 -66.29
C VAL A 36 4.46 -36.98 -64.78
N ARG A 37 5.46 -37.41 -64.00
CA ARG A 37 5.45 -37.34 -62.53
C ARG A 37 5.85 -35.96 -62.03
N LYS A 38 5.07 -35.39 -61.10
CA LYS A 38 5.39 -34.11 -60.45
C LYS A 38 6.45 -34.34 -59.36
N PRO A 39 7.48 -33.49 -59.23
CA PRO A 39 8.47 -33.60 -58.17
C PRO A 39 7.84 -33.32 -56.80
N PRO A 40 8.37 -33.93 -55.71
CA PRO A 40 7.79 -33.78 -54.38
C PRO A 40 7.99 -32.35 -53.86
N ARG A 41 6.97 -31.82 -53.18
CA ARG A 41 6.89 -30.42 -52.76
C ARG A 41 7.40 -30.25 -51.32
N PRO A 42 8.27 -29.26 -51.05
CA PRO A 42 8.78 -29.04 -49.70
C PRO A 42 7.66 -28.51 -48.80
N VAL A 43 7.47 -29.08 -47.61
CA VAL A 43 6.46 -28.62 -46.65
C VAL A 43 7.05 -28.55 -45.24
N SER A 44 6.58 -27.62 -44.42
CA SER A 44 6.89 -27.59 -42.98
C SER A 44 5.72 -28.17 -42.21
N THR A 45 5.96 -29.07 -41.26
CA THR A 45 4.90 -29.70 -40.47
C THR A 45 5.01 -29.40 -38.98
N ILE A 46 3.89 -29.52 -38.27
CA ILE A 46 3.81 -29.62 -36.80
C ILE A 46 3.05 -30.88 -36.43
N THR A 47 3.34 -31.44 -35.27
CA THR A 47 2.54 -32.54 -34.73
C THR A 47 1.31 -31.96 -34.03
N LEU A 48 0.12 -32.38 -34.47
CA LEU A 48 -1.13 -31.99 -33.82
C LEU A 48 -1.20 -32.57 -32.42
N ALA A 49 -1.49 -31.73 -31.43
CA ALA A 49 -1.76 -32.16 -30.07
C ALA A 49 -3.09 -31.56 -29.62
N THR A 50 -3.85 -32.32 -28.82
CA THR A 50 -4.99 -31.76 -28.09
C THR A 50 -4.44 -30.78 -27.07
N THR A 51 -4.74 -29.50 -27.26
CA THR A 51 -4.28 -28.42 -26.38
C THR A 51 -5.48 -27.69 -25.80
N ARG A 52 -5.29 -27.08 -24.64
CA ARG A 52 -6.19 -26.08 -24.06
C ARG A 52 -5.40 -24.78 -23.99
N PRO A 53 -5.34 -24.00 -25.07
CA PRO A 53 -4.68 -22.71 -25.02
C PRO A 53 -5.45 -21.83 -24.03
N ALA A 54 -4.77 -21.38 -22.99
CA ALA A 54 -5.29 -20.35 -22.12
C ALA A 54 -5.37 -19.06 -22.94
N VAL A 55 -6.57 -18.57 -23.20
CA VAL A 55 -6.76 -17.21 -23.69
C VAL A 55 -6.74 -16.34 -22.44
N ALA A 56 -5.55 -15.86 -22.05
CA ALA A 56 -5.48 -14.84 -21.01
C ALA A 56 -6.06 -13.55 -21.60
N SER A 57 -7.29 -13.22 -21.21
CA SER A 57 -7.86 -11.92 -21.53
C SER A 57 -7.30 -10.94 -20.51
N GLU A 58 -6.55 -9.94 -20.96
CA GLU A 58 -6.00 -8.92 -20.07
C GLU A 58 -6.90 -7.70 -19.99
N VAL A 59 -7.04 -7.12 -18.79
CA VAL A 59 -7.71 -5.84 -18.57
C VAL A 59 -6.76 -4.90 -17.83
N THR A 60 -6.84 -3.61 -18.16
CA THR A 60 -6.11 -2.58 -17.39
C THR A 60 -6.90 -2.26 -16.12
N GLY A 61 -6.25 -2.37 -14.97
CA GLY A 61 -6.76 -1.86 -13.69
C GLY A 61 -6.04 -0.60 -13.26
N SER A 62 -6.71 0.20 -12.45
CA SER A 62 -6.14 1.36 -11.77
C SER A 62 -5.87 1.00 -10.31
N VAL A 63 -4.67 1.33 -9.82
CA VAL A 63 -4.32 1.19 -8.42
C VAL A 63 -4.97 2.32 -7.63
N VAL A 64 -5.61 1.99 -6.52
CA VAL A 64 -6.16 2.93 -5.54
C VAL A 64 -5.75 2.50 -4.13
N SER A 65 -5.77 3.43 -3.17
CA SER A 65 -5.59 3.06 -1.77
C SER A 65 -6.76 2.18 -1.32
N TRP A 66 -6.50 1.15 -0.51
CA TRP A 66 -7.59 0.31 -0.02
C TRP A 66 -8.50 1.10 0.93
N LYS A 67 -7.89 1.91 1.80
CA LYS A 67 -8.56 2.81 2.73
C LYS A 67 -7.81 4.13 2.79
N THR A 68 -8.58 5.20 2.91
CA THR A 68 -8.07 6.56 3.16
C THR A 68 -8.93 7.16 4.26
N GLU A 69 -8.28 7.81 5.22
CA GLU A 69 -8.93 8.46 6.35
C GLU A 69 -8.43 9.90 6.46
N GLN A 70 -9.35 10.83 6.71
CA GLN A 70 -9.02 12.19 7.11
C GLN A 70 -9.08 12.25 8.63
N ILE A 71 -7.93 12.50 9.25
CA ILE A 71 -7.75 12.43 10.69
C ILE A 71 -7.65 13.85 11.24
N GLY A 72 -8.37 14.13 12.31
CA GLY A 72 -8.44 15.42 13.00
C GLY A 72 -8.40 15.25 14.51
N PHE A 73 -8.07 16.31 15.24
CA PHE A 73 -8.01 16.26 16.71
C PHE A 73 -9.41 16.14 17.33
N GLU A 74 -9.51 15.42 18.46
CA GLU A 74 -10.73 15.37 19.28
C GLU A 74 -10.92 16.65 20.11
N VAL A 75 -9.83 17.39 20.34
CA VAL A 75 -9.81 18.68 21.06
C VAL A 75 -9.38 19.81 20.13
N ALA A 76 -9.95 21.00 20.31
CA ALA A 76 -9.52 22.19 19.55
C ALA A 76 -8.14 22.67 20.03
N GLY A 77 -7.37 23.39 19.23
CA GLY A 77 -6.10 23.96 19.70
C GLY A 77 -5.25 24.59 18.62
N ARG A 78 -4.10 25.12 19.02
CA ARG A 78 -3.09 25.59 18.07
C ARG A 78 -2.18 24.43 17.71
N VAL A 79 -1.99 24.17 16.43
CA VAL A 79 -1.07 23.14 15.94
C VAL A 79 0.36 23.62 16.17
N GLU A 80 1.16 22.82 16.88
CA GLU A 80 2.59 23.05 17.09
C GLU A 80 3.43 22.31 16.05
N GLN A 81 3.04 21.07 15.73
CA GLN A 81 3.74 20.19 14.82
C GLN A 81 2.75 19.42 13.95
N VAL A 82 3.10 19.15 12.69
CA VAL A 82 2.30 18.31 11.79
C VAL A 82 3.22 17.60 10.80
N ILE A 83 3.02 16.31 10.59
CA ILE A 83 3.83 15.47 9.70
C ILE A 83 3.72 15.90 8.23
N GLU A 84 4.80 15.70 7.47
CA GLU A 84 4.85 16.03 6.06
C GLU A 84 4.18 14.96 5.17
N PRO A 85 3.69 15.34 3.98
CA PRO A 85 3.21 14.39 2.98
C PRO A 85 4.28 13.39 2.53
N ASN A 86 3.82 12.20 2.17
CA ASN A 86 4.60 11.02 1.74
C ASN A 86 5.40 10.31 2.83
N GLU A 87 5.34 10.76 4.09
CA GLU A 87 5.93 10.05 5.21
C GLU A 87 5.18 8.75 5.51
N GLN A 88 5.93 7.69 5.84
CA GLN A 88 5.36 6.43 6.32
C GLN A 88 5.04 6.56 7.81
N ILE A 89 3.91 6.01 8.22
CA ILE A 89 3.45 6.10 9.60
C ILE A 89 3.03 4.72 10.10
N GLU A 90 3.33 4.44 11.36
CA GLU A 90 2.83 3.27 12.07
C GLU A 90 1.54 3.62 12.83
N GLY A 91 0.59 2.70 12.82
CA GLY A 91 -0.66 2.86 13.56
C GLY A 91 -0.45 2.69 15.06
N ARG A 92 -1.14 3.52 15.86
CA ARG A 92 -1.27 3.34 17.30
C ARG A 92 -2.33 2.28 17.57
N ILE A 93 -1.89 1.14 18.12
CA ILE A 93 -2.76 -0.01 18.36
C ILE A 93 -2.90 -0.20 19.86
N VAL A 94 -4.14 -0.16 20.35
CA VAL A 94 -4.49 -0.41 21.74
C VAL A 94 -5.31 -1.70 21.82
N ALA A 95 -4.91 -2.63 22.68
CA ALA A 95 -5.65 -3.87 22.89
C ALA A 95 -7.07 -3.59 23.42
N GLN A 96 -8.09 -4.19 22.79
CA GLN A 96 -9.49 -4.02 23.23
C GLN A 96 -9.91 -5.00 24.35
N ASN A 97 -9.04 -5.94 24.74
CA ASN A 97 -9.37 -7.02 25.68
C ASN A 97 -8.99 -6.65 27.12
N GLY A 98 -9.86 -5.90 27.82
CA GLY A 98 -9.86 -5.81 29.30
C GLY A 98 -8.84 -4.86 29.93
N GLY A 99 -8.15 -4.04 29.15
CA GLY A 99 -7.29 -2.95 29.62
C GLY A 99 -6.65 -2.19 28.46
N THR A 100 -6.29 -0.94 28.67
CA THR A 100 -5.62 -0.04 27.70
C THR A 100 -4.15 -0.43 27.53
N HIS A 101 -3.87 -1.66 27.10
CA HIS A 101 -2.49 -2.06 26.80
C HIS A 101 -2.10 -1.59 25.40
N LEU A 102 -1.17 -0.65 25.34
CA LEU A 102 -0.59 -0.15 24.10
C LEU A 102 0.28 -1.24 23.46
N ILE A 103 -0.11 -1.71 22.27
CA ILE A 103 0.64 -2.70 21.49
C ILE A 103 1.68 -2.00 20.62
N SER A 104 1.32 -0.85 20.04
CA SER A 104 2.19 -0.01 19.22
C SER A 104 1.96 1.44 19.61
N GLU A 105 3.04 2.18 19.89
CA GLU A 105 2.96 3.62 20.21
C GLU A 105 2.45 4.43 19.01
N GLY A 106 2.64 3.93 17.79
CA GLY A 106 2.31 4.62 16.56
C GLY A 106 3.20 5.84 16.29
N THR A 107 3.12 6.36 15.08
CA THR A 107 3.82 7.60 14.69
C THR A 107 2.92 8.80 14.98
N PRO A 108 3.38 9.81 15.75
CA PRO A 108 2.64 11.06 15.92
C PRO A 108 2.47 11.79 14.58
N LEU A 109 1.23 12.06 14.19
CA LEU A 109 0.88 12.78 12.96
C LEU A 109 0.88 14.28 13.16
N ALA A 110 0.41 14.76 14.30
CA ALA A 110 0.36 16.17 14.62
C ALA A 110 0.33 16.36 16.14
N ARG A 111 0.73 17.54 16.61
CA ARG A 111 0.67 17.93 18.02
C ARG A 111 0.05 19.30 18.15
N LEU A 112 -0.83 19.46 19.12
CA LEU A 112 -1.29 20.76 19.58
C LEU A 112 -0.34 21.30 20.64
N ASP A 113 -0.29 22.62 20.78
CA ASP A 113 0.25 23.29 21.95
C ASP A 113 -0.49 22.79 23.20
N ASP A 114 0.25 22.03 24.00
CA ASP A 114 -0.27 21.26 25.12
C ASP A 114 -0.18 21.99 26.47
N GLU A 115 0.37 23.21 26.51
CA GLU A 115 0.57 23.97 27.74
C GLU A 115 -0.73 24.10 28.53
N ARG A 116 -1.80 24.49 27.84
CA ARG A 116 -3.14 24.64 28.44
C ARG A 116 -3.70 23.33 29.00
N PHE A 117 -3.43 22.21 28.33
CA PHE A 117 -3.93 20.89 28.74
C PHE A 117 -3.14 20.39 29.96
N ARG A 118 -1.82 20.58 29.97
CA ARG A 118 -0.99 20.28 31.15
C ARG A 118 -1.42 21.09 32.37
N ILE A 119 -1.72 22.38 32.20
CA ILE A 119 -2.23 23.24 33.28
C ILE A 119 -3.59 22.73 33.79
N ALA A 120 -4.49 22.32 32.90
CA ALA A 120 -5.78 21.75 33.28
C ALA A 120 -5.62 20.46 34.11
N VAL A 121 -4.74 19.54 33.69
CA VAL A 121 -4.40 18.33 34.45
C VAL A 121 -3.85 18.67 35.84
N GLN A 122 -2.95 19.65 35.93
CA GLN A 122 -2.40 20.09 37.21
C GLN A 122 -3.48 20.67 38.14
N SER A 123 -4.39 21.48 37.60
CA SER A 123 -5.51 22.05 38.36
C SER A 123 -6.47 20.98 38.87
N ALA A 124 -6.86 20.04 38.00
CA ALA A 124 -7.75 18.93 38.37
C ALA A 124 -7.10 18.01 39.42
N LYS A 125 -5.80 17.72 39.28
CA LYS A 125 -5.04 16.94 40.27
C LYS A 125 -5.03 17.62 41.65
N ALA A 126 -4.88 18.95 41.69
CA ALA A 126 -4.96 19.69 42.94
C ALA A 126 -6.37 19.65 43.55
N ALA A 127 -7.43 19.70 42.74
CA ALA A 127 -8.82 19.59 43.21
C ALA A 127 -9.12 18.21 43.82
N VAL A 128 -8.59 17.13 43.23
CA VAL A 128 -8.66 15.78 43.80
C VAL A 128 -7.98 15.72 45.16
N GLU A 129 -6.78 16.29 45.29
CA GLU A 129 -6.06 16.33 46.57
C GLU A 129 -6.86 17.08 47.64
N VAL A 130 -7.43 18.24 47.33
CA VAL A 130 -8.29 18.99 48.27
C VAL A 130 -9.49 18.15 48.72
N SER A 131 -10.14 17.46 47.79
CA SER A 131 -11.31 16.60 48.09
C SER A 131 -10.91 15.44 49.01
N ARG A 132 -9.78 14.80 48.75
CA ARG A 132 -9.23 13.72 49.61
C ARG A 132 -8.93 14.21 51.02
N ARG A 133 -8.33 15.39 51.17
CA ARG A 133 -8.06 15.98 52.49
C ARG A 133 -9.33 16.29 53.28
N GLN A 134 -10.41 16.67 52.62
CA GLN A 134 -11.70 16.88 53.28
C GLN A 134 -12.29 15.56 53.80
N ILE A 135 -12.20 14.49 53.01
CA ILE A 135 -12.59 13.13 53.42
C ILE A 135 -11.77 12.70 54.64
N ASP A 136 -10.43 12.79 54.57
CA ASP A 136 -9.53 12.42 55.67
C ASP A 136 -9.91 13.13 56.99
N ALA A 137 -10.20 14.44 56.92
CA ALA A 137 -10.57 15.23 58.09
C ALA A 137 -11.89 14.76 58.73
N VAL A 138 -12.90 14.46 57.92
CA VAL A 138 -14.19 13.94 58.42
C VAL A 138 -14.06 12.50 58.93
N GLN A 139 -13.21 11.70 58.29
CA GLN A 139 -12.96 10.33 58.69
C GLN A 139 -12.28 10.26 60.07
N VAL A 140 -11.29 11.11 60.34
CA VAL A 140 -10.69 11.25 61.69
C VAL A 140 -11.74 11.62 62.73
N ASP A 141 -12.67 12.51 62.38
CA ASP A 141 -13.79 12.91 63.24
C ASP A 141 -14.71 11.71 63.60
N ILE A 142 -15.06 10.89 62.59
CA ILE A 142 -15.92 9.71 62.73
C ILE A 142 -15.24 8.57 63.49
N GLU A 143 -13.95 8.34 63.25
CA GLU A 143 -13.23 7.18 63.79
C GLU A 143 -12.68 7.43 65.20
N GLN A 144 -12.27 8.67 65.50
CA GLN A 144 -11.55 8.98 66.74
C GLN A 144 -12.34 9.94 67.64
N ARG A 145 -12.70 11.12 67.13
CA ARG A 145 -13.27 12.20 67.96
C ARG A 145 -14.66 11.86 68.49
N ILE A 146 -15.58 11.48 67.61
CA ILE A 146 -16.98 11.25 67.97
C ILE A 146 -17.15 10.01 68.84
N PRO A 147 -16.50 8.85 68.57
CA PRO A 147 -16.59 7.68 69.45
C PRO A 147 -16.08 7.95 70.87
N ALA A 148 -14.99 8.71 71.02
CA ALA A 148 -14.52 9.15 72.33
C ALA A 148 -15.56 10.03 73.06
N SER A 149 -16.25 10.92 72.33
CA SER A 149 -17.34 11.73 72.88
C SER A 149 -18.56 10.91 73.27
N ILE A 150 -18.93 9.89 72.47
CA ILE A 150 -20.01 8.95 72.80
C ILE A 150 -19.66 8.18 74.07
N ALA A 151 -18.44 7.65 74.18
CA ALA A 151 -17.99 6.91 75.36
C ALA A 151 -18.04 7.79 76.63
N ALA A 152 -17.63 9.06 76.54
CA ALA A 152 -17.74 10.02 77.65
C ALA A 152 -19.21 10.30 78.04
N ALA A 153 -20.10 10.49 77.05
CA ALA A 153 -21.53 10.71 77.30
C ALA A 153 -22.22 9.47 77.90
N GLU A 154 -21.81 8.26 77.48
CA GLU A 154 -22.32 7.00 78.02
C GLU A 154 -21.85 6.76 79.46
N ALA A 155 -20.59 7.11 79.78
CA ALA A 155 -20.09 7.07 81.14
C ALA A 155 -20.87 8.01 82.09
N GLU A 156 -21.19 9.23 81.63
CA GLU A 156 -22.02 10.18 82.38
C GLU A 156 -23.44 9.68 82.59
N LYS A 157 -24.05 9.08 81.55
CA LYS A 157 -25.37 8.43 81.66
C LYS A 157 -25.36 7.31 82.71
N GLU A 158 -24.33 6.47 82.73
CA GLU A 158 -24.26 5.36 83.68
C GLU A 158 -24.07 5.87 85.12
N LEU A 159 -23.27 6.93 85.33
CA LEU A 159 -23.16 7.60 86.62
C LEU A 159 -24.52 8.16 87.09
N ALA A 160 -25.22 8.89 86.21
CA ALA A 160 -26.53 9.47 86.51
C ALA A 160 -27.58 8.39 86.85
N LYS A 161 -27.52 7.23 86.17
CA LYS A 161 -28.38 6.07 86.43
C LYS A 161 -28.10 5.43 87.79
N ILE A 162 -26.82 5.26 88.15
CA ILE A 162 -26.42 4.74 89.47
C ILE A 162 -26.90 5.68 90.58
N GLU A 163 -26.74 7.00 90.40
CA GLU A 163 -27.15 8.00 91.37
C GLU A 163 -28.67 8.10 91.52
N LEU A 164 -29.42 7.99 90.42
CA LEU A 164 -30.88 7.88 90.45
C LEU A 164 -31.33 6.64 91.22
N ALA A 165 -30.73 5.47 90.95
CA ALA A 165 -31.05 4.23 91.67
C ALA A 165 -30.70 4.30 93.17
N ARG A 166 -29.61 5.00 93.52
CA ARG A 166 -29.26 5.29 94.92
C ARG A 166 -30.30 6.20 95.58
N THR A 167 -30.64 7.31 94.93
CA THR A 167 -31.61 8.30 95.44
C THR A 167 -33.00 7.70 95.61
N GLN A 168 -33.48 6.89 94.65
CA GLN A 168 -34.75 6.17 94.75
C GLN A 168 -34.79 5.26 95.99
N ARG A 169 -33.74 4.45 96.21
CA ARG A 169 -33.66 3.58 97.40
C ARG A 169 -33.66 4.33 98.73
N VAL A 170 -33.11 5.54 98.78
CA VAL A 170 -33.12 6.39 99.99
C VAL A 170 -34.47 7.07 100.18
N PHE A 171 -35.12 7.49 99.08
CA PHE A 171 -36.48 8.02 99.09
C PHE A 171 -37.50 6.97 99.56
N ASP A 172 -37.43 5.74 99.05
CA ASP A 172 -38.32 4.63 99.45
C ASP A 172 -38.22 4.29 100.95
N LYS A 173 -37.08 4.61 101.58
CA LYS A 173 -36.84 4.47 103.03
C LYS A 173 -37.27 5.69 103.85
N GLY A 174 -37.89 6.70 103.23
CA GLY A 174 -38.34 7.94 103.88
C GLY A 174 -37.24 8.95 104.24
N ALA A 175 -36.02 8.77 103.72
CA ALA A 175 -34.84 9.56 104.08
C ALA A 175 -34.42 10.60 103.01
N SER A 176 -35.26 10.85 102.00
CA SER A 176 -35.03 11.86 100.95
C SER A 176 -36.32 12.58 100.56
N THR A 177 -36.21 13.69 99.82
CA THR A 177 -37.35 14.52 99.38
C THR A 177 -37.77 14.20 97.94
N GLN A 178 -39.04 14.46 97.62
CA GLN A 178 -39.56 14.31 96.24
C GLN A 178 -38.76 15.17 95.24
N ALA A 179 -38.39 16.39 95.64
CA ALA A 179 -37.58 17.30 94.82
C ALA A 179 -36.20 16.71 94.49
N THR A 180 -35.57 16.01 95.44
CA THR A 180 -34.27 15.34 95.21
C THR A 180 -34.39 14.19 94.21
N LEU A 181 -35.47 13.41 94.29
CA LEU A 181 -35.73 12.33 93.33
C LEU A 181 -36.01 12.88 91.92
N ASP A 182 -36.84 13.91 91.80
CA ASP A 182 -37.18 14.52 90.51
C ASP A 182 -35.96 15.19 89.87
N GLN A 183 -35.07 15.77 90.66
CA GLN A 183 -33.78 16.27 90.19
C GLN A 183 -32.91 15.14 89.61
N ALA A 184 -32.79 14.01 90.31
CA ALA A 184 -32.01 12.86 89.82
C ALA A 184 -32.61 12.26 88.53
N LYS A 185 -33.94 12.20 88.42
CA LYS A 185 -34.64 11.78 87.19
C LYS A 185 -34.33 12.73 86.02
N THR A 186 -34.35 14.03 86.28
CA THR A 186 -34.05 15.05 85.27
C THR A 186 -32.60 14.97 84.80
N THR A 187 -31.64 14.75 85.72
CA THR A 187 -30.23 14.54 85.38
C THR A 187 -30.03 13.31 84.50
N MET A 188 -30.67 12.18 84.84
CA MET A 188 -30.64 10.97 84.01
C MET A 188 -31.22 11.20 82.61
N ALA A 189 -32.38 11.85 82.52
CA ALA A 189 -33.02 12.17 81.24
C ALA A 189 -32.14 13.09 80.37
N THR A 190 -31.45 14.06 81.00
CA THR A 190 -30.51 14.97 80.31
C THR A 190 -29.28 14.21 79.79
N ALA A 191 -28.71 13.31 80.59
CA ALA A 191 -27.58 12.48 80.18
C ALA A 191 -27.96 11.54 79.03
N GLU A 192 -29.16 10.95 79.07
CA GLU A 192 -29.68 10.12 77.98
C GLU A 192 -29.90 10.93 76.68
N ALA A 193 -30.47 12.14 76.79
CA ALA A 193 -30.61 13.04 75.64
C ALA A 193 -29.25 13.45 75.04
N ASN A 194 -28.23 13.65 75.89
CA ASN A 194 -26.86 13.93 75.42
C ASN A 194 -26.26 12.77 74.63
N VAL A 195 -26.43 11.52 75.08
CA VAL A 195 -26.00 10.33 74.31
C VAL A 195 -26.71 10.26 72.97
N ALA A 196 -28.03 10.47 72.94
CA ALA A 196 -28.81 10.46 71.71
C ALA A 196 -28.34 11.55 70.74
N ARG A 197 -28.03 12.76 71.25
CA ARG A 197 -27.47 13.87 70.46
C ARG A 197 -26.13 13.51 69.82
N THR A 198 -25.17 12.96 70.58
CA THR A 198 -23.85 12.62 70.03
C THR A 198 -23.93 11.46 69.02
N LYS A 199 -24.85 10.50 69.23
CA LYS A 199 -25.13 9.45 68.23
C LYS A 199 -25.74 10.03 66.94
N ALA A 200 -26.59 11.04 67.04
CA ALA A 200 -27.11 11.75 65.87
C ALA A 200 -26.01 12.56 65.15
N GLU A 201 -25.07 13.16 65.89
CA GLU A 201 -23.88 13.82 65.31
C GLU A 201 -23.03 12.83 64.50
N LEU A 202 -22.83 11.60 65.00
CA LEU A 202 -22.14 10.55 64.26
C LEU A 202 -22.85 10.22 62.94
N ALA A 203 -24.17 10.01 62.99
CA ALA A 203 -24.96 9.71 61.79
C ALA A 203 -24.92 10.86 60.77
N ALA A 204 -24.91 12.12 61.24
CA ALA A 204 -24.78 13.29 60.40
C ALA A 204 -23.40 13.37 59.73
N ARG A 205 -22.30 13.15 60.47
CA ARG A 205 -20.95 13.11 59.89
C ARG A 205 -20.77 11.95 58.90
N GLN A 206 -21.36 10.79 59.17
CA GLN A 206 -21.36 9.68 58.21
C GLN A 206 -22.11 10.02 56.92
N ALA A 207 -23.19 10.80 57.00
CA ALA A 207 -23.87 11.29 55.80
C ALA A 207 -23.04 12.32 55.02
N GLU A 208 -22.35 13.21 55.74
CA GLU A 208 -21.40 14.16 55.15
C GLU A 208 -20.23 13.44 54.46
N LEU A 209 -19.67 12.39 55.07
CA LEU A 209 -18.63 11.56 54.47
C LEU A 209 -19.08 11.00 53.12
N ARG A 210 -20.28 10.40 53.04
CA ARG A 210 -20.83 9.88 51.77
C ARG A 210 -20.99 10.97 50.71
N SER A 211 -21.34 12.20 51.12
CA SER A 211 -21.44 13.33 50.20
C SER A 211 -20.06 13.76 49.69
N LEU A 212 -19.04 13.76 50.55
CA LEU A 212 -17.66 14.09 50.17
C LEU A 212 -17.03 13.01 49.30
N GLU A 213 -17.31 11.73 49.55
CA GLU A 213 -16.91 10.61 48.68
C GLU A 213 -17.49 10.76 47.27
N ALA A 214 -18.77 11.11 47.15
CA ALA A 214 -19.38 11.39 45.85
C ALA A 214 -18.74 12.61 45.16
N GLN A 215 -18.39 13.65 45.92
CA GLN A 215 -17.69 14.84 45.41
C GLN A 215 -16.26 14.50 44.95
N ALA A 216 -15.55 13.62 45.67
CA ALA A 216 -14.22 13.17 45.29
C ALA A 216 -14.27 12.32 44.02
N LEU A 217 -15.27 11.45 43.86
CA LEU A 217 -15.47 10.72 42.61
C LEU A 217 -15.67 11.68 41.44
N GLN A 218 -16.44 12.76 41.62
CA GLN A 218 -16.61 13.78 40.58
C GLN A 218 -15.29 14.46 40.21
N THR A 219 -14.47 14.85 41.19
CA THR A 219 -13.16 15.49 40.90
C THR A 219 -12.16 14.52 40.28
N GLU A 220 -12.23 13.24 40.62
CA GLU A 220 -11.45 12.19 39.95
C GLU A 220 -11.85 12.00 38.48
N GLN A 221 -13.15 12.07 38.15
CA GLN A 221 -13.57 12.06 36.75
C GLN A 221 -13.10 13.31 35.99
N GLN A 222 -13.14 14.49 36.62
CA GLN A 222 -12.59 15.71 36.00
C GLN A 222 -11.09 15.61 35.72
N LEU A 223 -10.33 14.94 36.59
CA LEU A 223 -8.92 14.66 36.32
C LEU A 223 -8.76 13.68 35.15
N ALA A 224 -9.57 12.64 35.08
CA ALA A 224 -9.53 11.68 33.98
C ALA A 224 -9.88 12.34 32.63
N ASP A 225 -10.87 13.24 32.60
CA ASP A 225 -11.23 14.01 31.41
C ASP A 225 -10.09 14.94 30.99
N ALA A 226 -9.49 15.68 31.93
CA ALA A 226 -8.35 16.55 31.61
C ALA A 226 -7.11 15.78 31.14
N GLN A 227 -6.89 14.56 31.65
CA GLN A 227 -5.83 13.67 31.19
C GLN A 227 -6.09 13.18 29.76
N ARG A 228 -7.35 12.81 29.45
CA ARG A 228 -7.74 12.43 28.10
C ARG A 228 -7.55 13.60 27.13
N ASP A 229 -7.99 14.80 27.47
CA ASP A 229 -7.78 15.99 26.63
C ASP A 229 -6.29 16.26 26.34
N LEU A 230 -5.41 15.97 27.29
CA LEU A 230 -3.95 16.05 27.10
C LEU A 230 -3.42 14.93 26.20
N GLU A 231 -3.93 13.71 26.32
CA GLU A 231 -3.57 12.61 25.43
C GLU A 231 -4.05 12.88 23.99
N ASP A 232 -5.24 13.45 23.84
CA ASP A 232 -5.87 13.83 22.57
C ASP A 232 -5.22 15.06 21.93
N SER A 233 -4.28 15.72 22.62
CA SER A 233 -3.47 16.81 22.06
C SER A 233 -2.41 16.28 21.07
N VAL A 234 -2.20 14.97 20.99
CA VAL A 234 -1.31 14.32 20.03
C VAL A 234 -2.12 13.41 19.12
N LEU A 235 -2.05 13.68 17.82
CA LEU A 235 -2.79 12.95 16.81
C LEU A 235 -2.03 11.71 16.35
N TYR A 236 -2.72 10.58 16.29
CA TYR A 236 -2.17 9.31 15.79
C TYR A 236 -3.10 8.71 14.74
N SER A 237 -2.55 7.86 13.87
CA SER A 237 -3.36 6.98 13.02
C SER A 237 -3.72 5.70 13.75
N SER A 238 -4.89 5.13 13.44
CA SER A 238 -5.29 3.80 13.93
C SER A 238 -4.65 2.64 13.15
N PHE A 239 -4.06 2.91 11.98
CA PHE A 239 -3.45 1.93 11.09
C PHE A 239 -2.14 2.42 10.50
N ARG A 240 -1.27 1.49 10.08
CA ARG A 240 -0.05 1.79 9.33
C ARG A 240 -0.40 2.25 7.92
N GLY A 241 0.26 3.30 7.44
CA GLY A 241 0.02 3.81 6.09
C GLY A 241 1.05 4.85 5.67
N GLN A 242 0.65 5.67 4.72
CA GLN A 242 1.42 6.82 4.25
C GLN A 242 0.56 8.08 4.35
N VAL A 243 1.19 9.21 4.69
CA VAL A 243 0.54 10.52 4.66
C VAL A 243 0.31 10.92 3.20
N ALA A 244 -0.96 11.02 2.79
CA ALA A 244 -1.33 11.45 1.44
C ALA A 244 -1.31 12.98 1.31
N ALA A 245 -1.79 13.69 2.33
CA ALA A 245 -1.87 15.14 2.35
C ALA A 245 -1.91 15.69 3.77
N THR A 246 -1.36 16.90 3.93
CA THR A 246 -1.42 17.68 5.16
C THR A 246 -2.27 18.91 4.90
N HIS A 247 -3.32 19.12 5.71
CA HIS A 247 -4.35 20.16 5.50
C HIS A 247 -4.14 21.41 6.34
N VAL A 248 -3.27 21.34 7.34
CA VAL A 248 -2.99 22.42 8.27
C VAL A 248 -1.49 22.66 8.40
N LEU A 249 -1.10 23.89 8.73
CA LEU A 249 0.29 24.24 8.98
C LEU A 249 0.51 24.54 10.46
N PRO A 250 1.73 24.35 10.99
CA PRO A 250 2.08 24.79 12.34
C PRO A 250 1.75 26.26 12.56
N GLY A 251 1.26 26.57 13.76
CA GLY A 251 0.72 27.86 14.15
C GLY A 251 -0.77 28.06 13.85
N SER A 252 -1.37 27.23 12.99
CA SER A 252 -2.82 27.27 12.70
C SER A 252 -3.63 26.88 13.93
N TYR A 253 -4.85 27.43 14.04
CA TYR A 253 -5.81 27.01 15.06
C TYR A 253 -6.86 26.11 14.42
N VAL A 254 -7.11 24.95 15.02
CA VAL A 254 -8.05 23.93 14.53
C VAL A 254 -9.14 23.67 15.56
N ALA A 255 -10.36 23.42 15.10
CA ALA A 255 -11.46 22.93 15.93
C ALA A 255 -11.43 21.40 16.01
N ALA A 256 -12.18 20.85 16.96
CA ALA A 256 -12.35 19.40 17.07
C ALA A 256 -13.03 18.84 15.80
N GLY A 257 -12.44 17.80 15.22
CA GLY A 257 -12.93 17.15 14.00
C GLY A 257 -12.48 17.81 12.68
N ASP A 258 -11.78 18.95 12.72
CA ASP A 258 -11.22 19.53 11.50
C ASP A 258 -10.16 18.58 10.90
N PRO A 259 -10.15 18.34 9.58
CA PRO A 259 -9.17 17.47 8.94
C PRO A 259 -7.77 18.10 9.04
N VAL A 260 -6.84 17.39 9.68
CA VAL A 260 -5.44 17.82 9.85
C VAL A 260 -4.55 17.09 8.85
N VAL A 261 -4.70 15.77 8.75
CA VAL A 261 -3.88 14.90 7.90
C VAL A 261 -4.79 13.91 7.18
N THR A 262 -4.47 13.58 5.93
CA THR A 262 -5.07 12.43 5.23
C THR A 262 -4.05 11.31 5.19
N VAL A 263 -4.42 10.17 5.77
CA VAL A 263 -3.60 8.97 5.80
C VAL A 263 -4.24 7.94 4.88
N GLN A 264 -3.43 7.29 4.06
CA GLN A 264 -3.87 6.22 3.17
C GLN A 264 -3.11 4.94 3.46
N LEU A 265 -3.83 3.82 3.42
CA LEU A 265 -3.26 2.50 3.61
C LEU A 265 -2.65 2.03 2.28
N MET A 266 -1.35 1.75 2.31
CA MET A 266 -0.55 1.43 1.13
C MET A 266 -0.25 -0.07 0.98
N ASP A 267 -0.54 -0.88 2.00
CA ASP A 267 -0.42 -2.34 1.93
C ASP A 267 -1.50 -3.01 2.81
N PRO A 268 -2.46 -3.75 2.21
CA PRO A 268 -2.61 -3.96 0.77
C PRO A 268 -3.14 -2.70 0.03
N VAL A 269 -2.87 -2.62 -1.27
CA VAL A 269 -3.55 -1.69 -2.19
C VAL A 269 -4.77 -2.35 -2.83
N SER A 270 -5.68 -1.52 -3.34
CA SER A 270 -6.81 -1.99 -4.15
C SER A 270 -6.52 -1.75 -5.64
N ILE A 271 -6.90 -2.69 -6.50
CA ILE A 271 -6.86 -2.52 -7.95
C ILE A 271 -8.28 -2.61 -8.46
N GLU A 272 -8.74 -1.54 -9.09
CA GLU A 272 -10.09 -1.42 -9.63
C GLU A 272 -10.04 -1.53 -11.15
N PHE A 273 -10.87 -2.40 -11.71
CA PHE A 273 -11.01 -2.54 -13.15
C PHE A 273 -12.45 -2.84 -13.55
N GLU A 274 -12.79 -2.42 -14.76
CA GLU A 274 -14.15 -2.45 -15.27
C GLU A 274 -14.39 -3.68 -16.15
N LEU A 275 -15.43 -4.45 -15.83
CA LEU A 275 -15.85 -5.62 -16.61
C LEU A 275 -17.27 -5.49 -17.14
N SER A 276 -17.55 -6.16 -18.26
CA SER A 276 -18.93 -6.36 -18.71
C SER A 276 -19.72 -7.21 -17.71
N ALA A 277 -21.05 -7.07 -17.70
CA ALA A 277 -21.94 -7.85 -16.85
C ALA A 277 -21.74 -9.38 -16.96
N ALA A 278 -21.39 -9.88 -18.15
CA ALA A 278 -21.17 -11.31 -18.37
C ALA A 278 -19.84 -11.78 -17.78
N ALA A 279 -18.79 -10.94 -17.87
CA ALA A 279 -17.48 -11.24 -17.32
C ALA A 279 -17.44 -11.08 -15.80
N SER A 280 -18.06 -10.04 -15.24
CA SER A 280 -18.07 -9.81 -13.79
C SER A 280 -18.71 -10.95 -13.00
N ARG A 281 -19.76 -11.58 -13.55
CA ARG A 281 -20.42 -12.75 -12.93
C ARG A 281 -19.55 -14.00 -12.81
N LYS A 282 -18.41 -14.06 -13.52
CA LYS A 282 -17.46 -15.17 -13.41
C LYS A 282 -16.60 -15.08 -12.14
N PHE A 283 -16.48 -13.89 -11.55
CA PHE A 283 -15.61 -13.64 -10.41
C PHE A 283 -16.42 -13.51 -9.12
N GLN A 284 -15.96 -14.18 -8.07
CA GLN A 284 -16.54 -14.15 -6.74
C GLN A 284 -15.51 -13.68 -5.71
N HIS A 285 -16.00 -13.23 -4.56
CA HIS A 285 -15.14 -12.86 -3.44
C HIS A 285 -14.21 -14.03 -3.06
N GLY A 286 -12.92 -13.76 -2.98
CA GLY A 286 -11.87 -14.72 -2.66
C GLY A 286 -11.18 -15.35 -3.88
N ASP A 287 -11.69 -15.16 -5.10
CA ASP A 287 -10.99 -15.61 -6.31
C ASP A 287 -9.64 -14.92 -6.44
N SER A 288 -8.62 -15.62 -6.95
CA SER A 288 -7.27 -15.08 -7.12
C SER A 288 -6.98 -14.81 -8.58
N LEU A 289 -6.52 -13.59 -8.89
CA LEU A 289 -6.11 -13.15 -10.22
C LEU A 289 -4.64 -12.73 -10.23
N GLN A 290 -3.96 -13.01 -11.34
CA GLN A 290 -2.61 -12.52 -11.56
C GLN A 290 -2.67 -11.06 -12.02
N VAL A 291 -1.83 -10.25 -11.39
CA VAL A 291 -1.65 -8.84 -11.71
C VAL A 291 -0.19 -8.66 -12.05
N TYR A 292 0.13 -7.93 -13.11
CA TYR A 292 1.51 -7.55 -13.35
C TYR A 292 1.65 -6.07 -13.66
N THR A 293 2.82 -5.56 -13.31
CA THR A 293 3.26 -4.21 -13.63
C THR A 293 4.63 -4.26 -14.29
N ILE A 294 4.96 -3.21 -15.04
CA ILE A 294 6.30 -3.02 -15.60
C ILE A 294 6.99 -2.03 -14.67
N ASN A 295 8.03 -2.49 -13.98
CA ASN A 295 8.79 -1.63 -13.08
C ASN A 295 9.59 -0.56 -13.88
N PRO A 296 10.14 0.48 -13.22
CA PRO A 296 10.97 1.48 -13.89
C PRO A 296 12.21 0.91 -14.63
N ALA A 297 12.67 -0.29 -14.25
CA ALA A 297 13.75 -1.02 -14.91
C ALA A 297 13.28 -1.87 -16.11
N GLN A 298 12.04 -1.67 -16.58
CA GLN A 298 11.38 -2.40 -17.68
C GLN A 298 11.27 -3.92 -17.46
N GLN A 299 11.32 -4.37 -16.21
CA GLN A 299 11.10 -5.76 -15.85
C GLN A 299 9.64 -5.98 -15.45
N ARG A 300 9.07 -7.08 -15.93
CA ARG A 300 7.76 -7.56 -15.52
C ARG A 300 7.84 -8.01 -14.06
N LYS A 301 6.97 -7.46 -13.22
CA LYS A 301 6.78 -7.87 -11.83
C LYS A 301 5.36 -8.40 -11.68
N ASP A 302 5.26 -9.70 -11.40
CA ASP A 302 4.01 -10.38 -11.15
C ASP A 302 3.63 -10.27 -9.66
N LEU A 303 2.35 -10.07 -9.41
CA LEU A 303 1.69 -9.89 -8.13
C LEU A 303 0.41 -10.73 -8.14
N CYS A 304 0.00 -11.21 -6.97
CA CYS A 304 -1.25 -11.94 -6.83
C CYS A 304 -2.26 -11.06 -6.09
N GLY A 305 -3.45 -10.92 -6.66
CA GLY A 305 -4.57 -10.20 -6.07
C GLY A 305 -5.76 -11.11 -5.82
N PHE A 306 -6.46 -10.90 -4.72
CA PHE A 306 -7.73 -11.59 -4.47
C PHE A 306 -8.91 -10.64 -4.67
N VAL A 307 -9.98 -11.14 -5.28
CA VAL A 307 -11.23 -10.41 -5.49
C VAL A 307 -11.86 -10.10 -4.14
N TYR A 308 -11.87 -8.82 -3.78
CA TYR A 308 -12.44 -8.31 -2.53
C TYR A 308 -13.90 -7.88 -2.70
N LEU A 309 -14.23 -7.31 -3.84
CA LEU A 309 -15.60 -6.92 -4.14
C LEU A 309 -15.82 -6.90 -5.65
N THR A 310 -17.00 -7.33 -6.07
CA THR A 310 -17.54 -7.00 -7.38
C THR A 310 -18.79 -6.18 -7.12
N ASP A 311 -18.85 -4.99 -7.69
CA ASP A 311 -19.97 -4.09 -7.45
C ASP A 311 -21.28 -4.71 -7.93
N ALA A 312 -22.35 -4.50 -7.17
CA ALA A 312 -23.67 -5.03 -7.51
C ALA A 312 -24.43 -4.16 -8.53
N VAL A 313 -23.97 -2.92 -8.72
CA VAL A 313 -24.58 -1.91 -9.59
C VAL A 313 -23.58 -1.56 -10.68
N ALA A 314 -24.04 -1.54 -11.92
CA ALA A 314 -23.22 -1.11 -13.03
C ALA A 314 -23.10 0.41 -13.05
N ASP A 315 -21.94 0.92 -13.47
CA ASP A 315 -21.82 2.33 -13.84
C ASP A 315 -22.78 2.63 -15.01
N PRO A 316 -23.65 3.66 -14.90
CA PRO A 316 -24.68 3.93 -15.90
C PRO A 316 -24.12 4.47 -17.23
N GLU A 317 -22.94 5.09 -17.22
CA GLU A 317 -22.30 5.65 -18.41
C GLU A 317 -21.59 4.56 -19.23
N THR A 318 -20.80 3.72 -18.58
CA THR A 318 -20.00 2.67 -19.24
C THR A 318 -20.73 1.33 -19.33
N ARG A 319 -21.77 1.11 -18.52
CA ARG A 319 -22.47 -0.17 -18.35
C ARG A 319 -21.54 -1.31 -17.93
N THR A 320 -20.50 -0.99 -17.18
CA THR A 320 -19.55 -1.94 -16.62
C THR A 320 -19.72 -2.07 -15.12
N PHE A 321 -19.20 -3.16 -14.56
CA PHE A 321 -19.14 -3.42 -13.14
C PHE A 321 -17.68 -3.36 -12.69
N THR A 322 -17.42 -2.58 -11.65
CA THR A 322 -16.10 -2.49 -11.04
C THR A 322 -15.81 -3.75 -10.24
N VAL A 323 -14.68 -4.39 -10.53
CA VAL A 323 -14.10 -5.45 -9.71
C VAL A 323 -12.90 -4.87 -8.97
N LYS A 324 -12.88 -5.07 -7.65
CA LYS A 324 -11.81 -4.62 -6.75
C LYS A 324 -10.98 -5.80 -6.29
N LEU A 325 -9.69 -5.80 -6.61
CA LEU A 325 -8.72 -6.75 -6.07
C LEU A 325 -7.99 -6.12 -4.90
N LEU A 326 -7.72 -6.89 -3.86
CA LEU A 326 -6.72 -6.53 -2.87
C LEU A 326 -5.41 -7.22 -3.18
N VAL A 327 -4.35 -6.43 -3.26
CA VAL A 327 -3.01 -6.87 -3.62
C VAL A 327 -2.04 -6.37 -2.57
N ARG A 328 -1.21 -7.28 -2.06
CA ARG A 328 -0.13 -6.88 -1.16
C ARG A 328 0.87 -6.03 -1.92
N ASN A 329 1.24 -4.91 -1.32
CA ASN A 329 2.19 -3.99 -1.89
C ASN A 329 3.53 -4.13 -1.18
N GLU A 330 4.60 -3.79 -1.89
CA GLU A 330 5.95 -3.85 -1.33
C GLU A 330 6.66 -2.51 -1.54
N GLU A 331 7.49 -2.14 -0.59
CA GLU A 331 8.40 -1.01 -0.74
C GLU A 331 9.60 -1.44 -1.61
N VAL A 332 9.94 -0.58 -2.56
CA VAL A 332 11.07 -0.76 -3.47
C VAL A 332 12.09 0.32 -3.16
N GLN A 333 13.31 -0.11 -2.91
CA GLN A 333 14.47 0.76 -2.83
C GLN A 333 15.30 0.61 -4.09
N MET A 334 15.93 1.70 -4.50
CA MET A 334 16.90 1.68 -5.59
C MET A 334 18.09 0.83 -5.18
N GLN A 335 18.45 -0.16 -6.00
CA GLN A 335 19.69 -0.87 -5.82
C GLN A 335 20.85 -0.01 -6.33
N PRO A 336 22.01 0.00 -5.62
CA PRO A 336 23.20 0.61 -6.16
C PRO A 336 23.54 0.03 -7.54
N PRO A 337 24.07 0.84 -8.47
CA PRO A 337 24.56 0.34 -9.76
C PRO A 337 25.52 -0.83 -9.57
N ALA A 338 25.47 -1.83 -10.46
CA ALA A 338 26.29 -3.03 -10.37
C ALA A 338 27.80 -2.73 -10.30
N GLU A 339 28.23 -1.63 -10.92
CA GLU A 339 29.61 -1.13 -10.90
C GLU A 339 30.10 -0.72 -9.50
N LEU A 340 29.17 -0.40 -8.59
CA LEU A 340 29.43 0.02 -7.21
C LEU A 340 29.16 -1.12 -6.21
N ALA A 341 28.88 -2.33 -6.69
CA ALA A 341 28.66 -3.48 -5.82
C ALA A 341 29.88 -3.75 -4.92
N GLY A 342 29.68 -3.78 -3.61
CA GLY A 342 30.73 -3.96 -2.61
C GLY A 342 31.50 -2.70 -2.21
N THR A 343 31.15 -1.53 -2.78
CA THR A 343 31.65 -0.24 -2.28
C THR A 343 30.79 0.25 -1.11
N PRO A 344 31.38 0.95 -0.12
CA PRO A 344 30.64 1.49 1.01
C PRO A 344 29.82 2.72 0.57
N ILE A 345 28.61 2.48 0.06
CA ILE A 345 27.66 3.53 -0.35
C ILE A 345 26.63 3.76 0.74
N ALA A 346 26.48 5.01 1.19
CA ALA A 346 25.41 5.41 2.08
C ALA A 346 24.22 5.97 1.28
N ARG A 347 23.04 6.06 1.91
CA ARG A 347 21.84 6.64 1.31
C ARG A 347 21.52 7.98 1.95
N THR A 348 20.91 8.87 1.17
CA THR A 348 20.32 10.09 1.70
C THR A 348 18.98 10.34 1.01
N ILE A 349 18.03 10.88 1.76
CA ILE A 349 16.65 11.12 1.30
C ILE A 349 16.41 12.57 0.89
N ASP A 350 17.31 13.47 1.30
CA ASP A 350 17.19 14.92 1.09
C ASP A 350 18.51 15.54 0.63
N LEU A 351 18.37 16.66 -0.06
CA LEU A 351 19.47 17.53 -0.45
C LEU A 351 19.10 18.96 -0.08
N TRP A 352 19.93 19.61 0.71
CA TRP A 352 19.65 20.95 1.25
C TRP A 352 20.59 21.99 0.63
N PRO A 353 20.08 23.17 0.24
CA PRO A 353 20.92 24.35 0.13
C PRO A 353 21.32 24.82 1.54
N ILE A 354 22.48 25.46 1.66
CA ILE A 354 22.94 26.00 2.95
C ILE A 354 22.57 27.49 3.14
N ASN A 355 22.29 28.22 2.06
CA ASN A 355 21.88 29.62 2.10
C ASN A 355 20.38 29.78 2.42
N LEU A 356 20.01 29.36 3.64
CA LEU A 356 18.62 29.40 4.12
C LEU A 356 18.33 30.61 5.03
N GLY A 357 19.34 31.43 5.37
CA GLY A 357 19.19 32.62 6.21
C GLY A 357 18.08 33.57 5.78
N PRO A 358 17.90 33.88 4.48
CA PRO A 358 16.83 34.77 4.03
C PRO A 358 15.43 34.24 4.33
N ILE A 359 15.26 32.91 4.35
CA ILE A 359 13.98 32.23 4.60
C ILE A 359 13.74 32.07 6.11
N LEU A 360 14.77 31.65 6.85
CA LEU A 360 14.66 31.26 8.26
C LEU A 360 14.75 32.45 9.22
N ALA A 361 15.63 33.41 8.95
CA ALA A 361 15.96 34.49 9.88
C ALA A 361 15.92 35.89 9.25
N GLY A 362 15.70 36.00 7.93
CA GLY A 362 15.76 37.27 7.19
C GLY A 362 17.17 37.87 7.14
N ASP A 363 18.21 37.04 7.26
CA ASP A 363 19.61 37.45 7.24
C ASP A 363 20.44 36.60 6.26
N HIS A 364 21.78 36.74 6.28
CA HIS A 364 22.69 36.04 5.39
C HIS A 364 23.46 34.90 6.08
N ARG A 365 22.98 34.41 7.23
CA ARG A 365 23.62 33.26 7.88
C ARG A 365 23.34 31.99 7.08
N LEU A 366 24.31 31.09 7.10
CA LEU A 366 24.16 29.76 6.54
C LEU A 366 23.54 28.85 7.59
N PHE A 367 22.62 27.98 7.15
CA PHE A 367 21.96 27.02 8.02
C PHE A 367 22.03 25.63 7.41
N VAL A 368 22.15 24.65 8.29
CA VAL A 368 22.16 23.23 7.95
C VAL A 368 21.07 22.56 8.76
N GLU A 369 20.35 21.63 8.14
CA GLU A 369 19.40 20.79 8.86
C GLU A 369 20.15 19.92 9.88
N GLU A 370 19.65 19.82 11.10
CA GLU A 370 20.37 19.26 12.25
C GLU A 370 20.82 17.80 12.02
N GLU A 371 20.01 16.95 11.40
CA GLU A 371 20.35 15.56 11.06
C GLU A 371 21.40 15.42 9.93
N SER A 372 21.74 16.52 9.27
CA SER A 372 22.78 16.59 8.23
C SER A 372 24.18 16.86 8.80
N ILE A 373 24.28 17.18 10.10
CA ILE A 373 25.53 17.50 10.79
C ILE A 373 26.11 16.24 11.43
N HIS A 374 27.31 15.88 10.98
CA HIS A 374 28.05 14.71 11.46
C HIS A 374 29.25 15.12 12.31
N HIS A 375 29.70 14.23 13.19
CA HIS A 375 30.82 14.49 14.09
C HIS A 375 31.91 13.43 13.95
N ASP A 376 33.16 13.89 13.92
CA ASP A 376 34.32 13.00 14.10
C ASP A 376 35.37 13.63 15.03
N ALA A 377 36.54 13.01 15.15
CA ALA A 377 37.62 13.47 16.02
C ALA A 377 38.12 14.91 15.74
N GLN A 378 37.83 15.47 14.56
CA GLN A 378 38.23 16.82 14.15
C GLN A 378 37.10 17.85 14.32
N GLY A 379 35.90 17.41 14.72
CA GLY A 379 34.72 18.26 14.95
C GLY A 379 33.60 18.02 13.94
N ALA A 380 32.67 18.98 13.87
CA ALA A 380 31.48 18.89 13.04
C ALA A 380 31.79 19.04 11.54
N PHE A 381 31.05 18.30 10.71
CA PHE A 381 31.17 18.34 9.25
C PHE A 381 29.84 17.99 8.57
N VAL A 382 29.75 18.35 7.29
CA VAL A 382 28.62 18.02 6.42
C VAL A 382 29.15 17.38 5.14
N TRP A 383 28.29 16.63 4.45
CA TRP A 383 28.63 16.02 3.16
C TRP A 383 28.15 16.89 2.02
N LYS A 384 29.08 17.55 1.33
CA LYS A 384 28.78 18.38 0.15
C LYS A 384 28.73 17.51 -1.10
N THR A 385 27.73 17.71 -1.95
CA THR A 385 27.67 17.05 -3.26
C THR A 385 28.55 17.76 -4.29
N THR A 386 29.30 17.01 -5.10
CA THR A 386 30.24 17.56 -6.10
C THR A 386 29.78 17.39 -7.55
N ASN A 387 28.83 16.48 -7.80
CA ASN A 387 28.24 16.21 -9.12
C ASN A 387 26.77 16.62 -9.23
N ARG A 388 26.30 17.43 -8.27
CA ARG A 388 24.92 17.93 -8.16
C ARG A 388 24.99 19.32 -7.54
N HIS A 389 24.40 20.30 -8.20
CA HIS A 389 24.36 21.69 -7.74
C HIS A 389 22.96 22.27 -7.88
N MET A 390 22.67 23.28 -7.07
CA MET A 390 21.47 24.10 -7.17
C MET A 390 21.43 24.81 -8.54
N GLY A 391 20.24 24.84 -9.15
CA GLY A 391 20.02 25.45 -10.47
C GLY A 391 20.36 24.55 -11.67
N GLU A 392 20.90 23.35 -11.46
CA GLU A 392 21.21 22.40 -12.54
C GLU A 392 20.13 21.30 -12.66
N ILE A 393 19.66 21.04 -13.88
CA ILE A 393 18.69 19.97 -14.16
C ILE A 393 19.32 18.60 -13.87
N SER A 394 18.60 17.74 -13.14
CA SER A 394 19.02 16.37 -12.85
C SER A 394 18.60 15.37 -13.94
N ASP A 395 19.50 14.44 -14.26
CA ASP A 395 19.14 13.21 -14.97
C ASP A 395 18.66 12.18 -13.95
N ASN A 396 17.46 11.64 -14.16
CA ASN A 396 16.87 10.60 -13.30
C ASN A 396 17.70 9.31 -13.23
N LYS A 397 18.61 9.08 -14.19
CA LYS A 397 19.55 7.96 -14.17
C LYS A 397 20.75 8.19 -13.24
N ASN A 398 21.05 9.45 -12.90
CA ASN A 398 22.20 9.82 -12.08
C ASN A 398 21.79 10.10 -10.64
N ARG A 399 21.46 9.03 -9.91
CA ARG A 399 21.08 9.06 -8.49
C ARG A 399 22.26 8.84 -7.55
N VAL A 400 23.44 8.54 -8.09
CA VAL A 400 24.68 8.44 -7.33
C VAL A 400 25.32 9.81 -7.22
N LEU A 401 25.43 10.30 -5.99
CA LEU A 401 26.07 11.57 -5.67
C LEU A 401 27.51 11.31 -5.26
N ASN A 402 28.45 12.05 -5.85
CA ASN A 402 29.80 12.12 -5.31
C ASN A 402 29.78 13.16 -4.19
N VAL A 403 30.37 12.83 -3.04
CA VAL A 403 30.41 13.71 -1.88
C VAL A 403 31.81 13.93 -1.34
N GLU A 404 32.00 15.09 -0.74
CA GLU A 404 33.20 15.42 0.02
C GLU A 404 32.86 16.00 1.39
N LYS A 405 33.71 15.74 2.39
CA LYS A 405 33.55 16.29 3.73
C LYS A 405 33.88 17.77 3.72
N VAL A 406 32.97 18.59 4.25
CA VAL A 406 33.19 20.01 4.46
C VAL A 406 33.05 20.31 5.95
N ARG A 407 34.11 20.89 6.52
CA ARG A 407 34.14 21.22 7.95
C ARG A 407 33.32 22.47 8.25
N VAL A 408 32.48 22.36 9.27
CA VAL A 408 31.60 23.45 9.70
C VAL A 408 31.74 23.69 11.19
N SER A 409 31.53 24.93 11.62
CA SER A 409 31.34 25.27 13.03
C SER A 409 29.85 25.51 13.26
N ALA A 410 29.20 24.56 13.93
CA ALA A 410 27.80 24.66 14.33
C ALA A 410 27.65 25.55 15.57
N GLN A 411 26.70 26.47 15.56
CA GLN A 411 26.35 27.26 16.74
C GLN A 411 25.39 26.48 17.65
N PRO A 412 25.40 26.68 18.97
CA PRO A 412 24.52 25.99 19.91
C PRO A 412 23.09 26.59 19.90
N ILE A 413 22.53 26.80 18.71
CA ILE A 413 21.20 27.36 18.48
C ILE A 413 20.53 26.48 17.43
N SER A 414 19.34 25.98 17.73
CA SER A 414 18.48 25.27 16.76
C SER A 414 17.25 26.13 16.48
N VAL A 415 16.97 26.35 15.20
CA VAL A 415 15.84 27.14 14.71
C VAL A 415 14.78 26.18 14.18
N PRO A 416 13.63 26.01 14.88
CA PRO A 416 12.55 25.19 14.37
C PRO A 416 11.90 25.88 13.16
N PHE A 417 11.67 25.13 12.10
CA PHE A 417 11.03 25.58 10.88
C PHE A 417 9.89 24.65 10.51
N LEU A 418 8.67 25.21 10.44
CA LEU A 418 7.44 24.45 10.15
C LEU A 418 7.29 23.20 11.04
N GLY A 419 7.68 23.29 12.32
CA GLY A 419 7.45 22.29 13.36
C GLY A 419 8.28 21.00 13.26
N ASN A 420 8.69 20.58 12.06
CA ASN A 420 9.40 19.32 11.85
C ASN A 420 10.90 19.47 11.61
N TRP A 421 11.33 20.56 10.97
CA TRP A 421 12.72 20.76 10.62
C TRP A 421 13.42 21.62 11.64
N HIS A 422 14.64 21.21 12.01
CA HIS A 422 15.49 21.93 12.94
C HIS A 422 16.74 22.35 12.20
N PHE A 423 16.97 23.66 12.11
CA PHE A 423 18.08 24.23 11.38
C PHE A 423 19.08 24.88 12.32
N VAL A 424 20.35 24.52 12.17
CA VAL A 424 21.45 25.03 12.98
C VAL A 424 22.25 26.03 12.15
N PRO A 425 22.53 27.25 12.66
CA PRO A 425 23.40 28.18 11.96
C PRO A 425 24.84 27.68 11.99
N VAL A 426 25.49 27.71 10.84
CA VAL A 426 26.87 27.22 10.68
C VAL A 426 27.77 28.23 9.99
N THR A 427 29.07 28.09 10.22
CA THR A 427 30.11 28.76 9.41
C THR A 427 31.03 27.73 8.80
N ILE A 428 31.32 27.86 7.51
CA ILE A 428 32.26 27.00 6.79
C ILE A 428 33.69 27.45 7.14
N GLN A 429 34.59 26.50 7.37
CA GLN A 429 35.99 26.81 7.67
C GLN A 429 36.69 27.45 6.45
N SER A 430 37.53 28.47 6.69
CA SER A 430 38.03 29.41 5.67
C SER A 430 38.92 28.82 4.56
N ASP A 431 39.30 27.55 4.67
CA ASP A 431 40.17 26.83 3.73
C ASP A 431 39.42 25.84 2.83
N GLN A 432 38.09 25.73 2.99
CA GLN A 432 37.25 24.80 2.24
C GLN A 432 36.70 25.44 0.97
N ASN A 433 36.74 24.71 -0.15
CA ASN A 433 36.08 25.14 -1.39
C ASN A 433 34.57 24.90 -1.28
N PHE A 434 33.79 25.96 -1.08
CA PHE A 434 32.32 25.87 -0.98
C PHE A 434 31.67 27.14 -1.53
N ASP A 435 30.68 26.98 -2.41
CA ASP A 435 29.83 28.04 -2.95
C ASP A 435 28.42 27.97 -2.33
N PRO A 436 28.07 28.84 -1.37
CA PRO A 436 26.77 28.85 -0.70
C PRO A 436 25.54 28.98 -1.60
N GLU A 437 25.69 29.53 -2.81
CA GLU A 437 24.58 29.73 -3.75
C GLU A 437 24.35 28.52 -4.67
N ARG A 438 25.33 27.63 -4.78
CA ARG A 438 25.30 26.51 -5.74
C ARG A 438 25.44 25.15 -5.10
N ASP A 439 26.24 25.03 -4.05
CA ASP A 439 26.54 23.75 -3.45
C ASP A 439 25.37 23.25 -2.59
N LEU A 440 25.12 21.95 -2.70
CA LEU A 440 24.12 21.25 -1.91
C LEU A 440 24.83 20.35 -0.89
N ILE A 441 24.18 20.14 0.23
CA ILE A 441 24.60 19.18 1.25
C ILE A 441 23.62 18.02 1.29
N ALA A 442 24.13 16.83 1.57
CA ALA A 442 23.30 15.67 1.86
C ALA A 442 22.54 15.90 3.18
N GLY A 443 21.28 15.49 3.19
CA GLY A 443 20.48 15.40 4.40
C GLY A 443 20.95 14.27 5.31
N LYS A 444 20.04 13.80 6.17
CA LYS A 444 20.21 12.58 6.98
C LYS A 444 20.86 11.45 6.16
N LEU A 445 21.92 10.88 6.71
CA LEU A 445 22.59 9.71 6.16
C LEU A 445 22.01 8.42 6.75
N ILE A 446 21.71 7.48 5.87
CA ILE A 446 21.24 6.13 6.21
C ILE A 446 22.31 5.14 5.73
N VAL A 447 22.89 4.41 6.68
CA VAL A 447 23.99 3.48 6.42
C VAL A 447 23.63 2.10 6.96
N GLU A 448 23.79 1.06 6.15
CA GLU A 448 23.47 -0.30 6.56
C GLU A 448 24.55 -0.84 7.51
N GLY A 449 24.17 -1.18 8.74
CA GLY A 449 25.01 -1.94 9.68
C GLY A 449 26.12 -1.16 10.39
N GLN A 450 26.16 0.18 10.29
CA GLN A 450 27.08 1.04 11.05
C GLN A 450 26.44 2.41 11.33
N GLU A 451 27.01 3.16 12.27
CA GLU A 451 26.58 4.52 12.58
C GLU A 451 26.92 5.48 11.42
N PRO A 452 26.04 6.46 11.09
CA PRO A 452 26.29 7.41 10.01
C PRO A 452 27.59 8.21 10.15
N ASP A 453 27.97 8.55 11.38
CA ASP A 453 29.19 9.32 11.68
C ASP A 453 30.48 8.53 11.42
N GLU A 454 30.40 7.19 11.40
CA GLU A 454 31.54 6.31 11.11
C GLU A 454 31.74 6.08 9.60
N TRP A 455 30.74 6.42 8.78
CA TRP A 455 30.84 6.27 7.34
C TRP A 455 31.88 7.22 6.73
N ASN A 456 32.75 6.67 5.88
CA ASN A 456 33.89 7.38 5.29
C ASN A 456 34.00 7.21 3.77
N GLY A 457 32.91 6.82 3.11
CA GLY A 457 32.86 6.71 1.66
C GLY A 457 32.83 8.08 0.95
N ASP A 458 32.85 8.04 -0.37
CA ASP A 458 32.84 9.21 -1.26
C ASP A 458 31.59 9.28 -2.15
N LYS A 459 30.65 8.35 -1.95
CA LYS A 459 29.44 8.20 -2.78
C LYS A 459 28.20 7.98 -1.94
N LEU A 460 27.14 8.71 -2.27
CA LEU A 460 25.81 8.53 -1.72
C LEU A 460 24.83 8.09 -2.81
N LEU A 461 23.83 7.32 -2.43
CA LEU A 461 22.66 7.06 -3.26
C LEU A 461 21.51 7.97 -2.80
N TYR A 462 21.05 8.85 -3.69
CA TYR A 462 19.89 9.69 -3.44
C TYR A 462 18.60 8.91 -3.73
N ASP A 463 18.02 8.34 -2.68
CA ASP A 463 16.86 7.47 -2.78
C ASP A 463 16.00 7.55 -1.51
N ARG A 464 14.76 8.03 -1.67
CA ARG A 464 13.75 8.04 -0.61
C ARG A 464 13.03 6.69 -0.48
N GLY A 465 13.28 5.76 -1.40
CA GLY A 465 12.46 4.58 -1.58
C GLY A 465 11.05 4.96 -2.04
N GLY A 466 10.20 3.96 -2.20
CA GLY A 466 8.78 4.18 -2.47
C GLY A 466 8.03 2.88 -2.67
N TRP A 467 6.70 2.97 -2.66
CA TRP A 467 5.85 1.84 -2.93
C TRP A 467 5.96 1.38 -4.39
N LEU A 468 5.98 0.06 -4.62
CA LEU A 468 5.97 -0.56 -5.96
C LEU A 468 4.75 -0.08 -6.75
N LEU A 469 3.58 -0.14 -6.12
CA LEU A 469 2.32 0.35 -6.66
C LEU A 469 1.90 1.60 -5.90
N ARG A 470 1.61 2.68 -6.63
CA ARG A 470 1.08 3.92 -6.06
C ARG A 470 -0.34 4.15 -6.56
N PRO A 471 -1.24 4.73 -5.74
CA PRO A 471 -2.54 5.17 -6.20
C PRO A 471 -2.42 6.02 -7.47
N GLY A 472 -3.18 5.67 -8.51
CA GLY A 472 -3.12 6.25 -9.85
C GLY A 472 -2.27 5.47 -10.86
N ASP A 473 -1.39 4.55 -10.43
CA ASP A 473 -0.66 3.68 -11.36
C ASP A 473 -1.64 2.75 -12.12
N LEU A 474 -1.26 2.38 -13.34
CA LEU A 474 -2.00 1.42 -14.16
C LEU A 474 -1.30 0.07 -14.16
N VAL A 475 -2.07 -0.99 -13.98
CA VAL A 475 -1.60 -2.38 -13.91
C VAL A 475 -2.41 -3.26 -14.86
N ARG A 476 -1.87 -4.43 -15.20
CA ARG A 476 -2.55 -5.41 -16.05
C ARG A 476 -3.05 -6.55 -15.19
N VAL A 477 -4.31 -6.91 -15.37
CA VAL A 477 -4.97 -8.02 -14.68
C VAL A 477 -5.24 -9.11 -15.72
N GLU A 478 -4.70 -10.29 -15.48
CA GLU A 478 -4.98 -11.46 -16.31
C GLU A 478 -6.30 -12.08 -15.86
N LEU A 479 -7.32 -11.98 -16.72
CA LEU A 479 -8.57 -12.71 -16.56
C LEU A 479 -8.33 -14.12 -17.08
N ALA A 480 -8.21 -15.09 -16.18
CA ALA A 480 -8.20 -16.49 -16.56
C ALA A 480 -9.53 -16.82 -17.26
N ASP A 481 -9.49 -17.01 -18.58
CA ASP A 481 -10.63 -17.54 -19.32
C ASP A 481 -10.35 -19.02 -19.63
N GLU A 482 -11.09 -19.91 -18.98
CA GLU A 482 -11.13 -21.34 -19.29
C GLU A 482 -11.92 -21.63 -20.59
N SER A 483 -12.13 -20.62 -21.44
CA SER A 483 -12.95 -20.75 -22.65
C SER A 483 -12.28 -21.54 -23.78
N GLY A 484 -11.00 -21.92 -23.63
CA GLY A 484 -10.35 -22.89 -24.50
C GLY A 484 -10.72 -24.33 -24.14
N GLY A 485 -11.84 -24.83 -24.66
CA GLY A 485 -12.16 -26.27 -24.60
C GLY A 485 -10.99 -27.12 -25.13
N ALA A 486 -10.75 -28.31 -24.57
CA ALA A 486 -9.71 -29.20 -25.10
C ALA A 486 -10.00 -29.53 -26.57
N GLY A 487 -9.09 -29.19 -27.46
CA GLY A 487 -9.31 -29.34 -28.90
C GLY A 487 -8.03 -29.35 -29.71
N LEU A 488 -8.17 -29.56 -31.02
CA LEU A 488 -7.08 -29.43 -31.97
C LEU A 488 -7.02 -27.97 -32.42
N TYR A 489 -5.94 -27.29 -32.08
CA TYR A 489 -5.70 -25.90 -32.45
C TYR A 489 -4.66 -25.82 -33.56
N VAL A 490 -4.97 -25.06 -34.61
CA VAL A 490 -4.07 -24.88 -35.76
C VAL A 490 -3.81 -23.41 -36.05
N PRO A 491 -2.59 -23.04 -36.45
CA PRO A 491 -2.32 -21.69 -36.93
C PRO A 491 -3.18 -21.34 -38.13
N MET A 492 -3.67 -20.10 -38.21
CA MET A 492 -4.43 -19.60 -39.37
C MET A 492 -3.77 -19.90 -40.73
N LYS A 493 -2.43 -19.90 -40.79
CA LYS A 493 -1.64 -20.18 -42.01
C LYS A 493 -1.76 -21.63 -42.50
N ALA A 494 -2.14 -22.57 -41.63
CA ALA A 494 -2.35 -23.97 -41.97
C ALA A 494 -3.74 -24.23 -42.59
N LEU A 495 -4.67 -23.28 -42.47
CA LEU A 495 -6.03 -23.38 -43.00
C LEU A 495 -6.08 -22.95 -44.47
N ARG A 496 -6.72 -23.77 -45.31
CA ARG A 496 -7.07 -23.45 -46.68
C ARG A 496 -8.56 -23.25 -46.81
N HIS A 497 -8.97 -22.09 -47.31
CA HIS A 497 -10.36 -21.77 -47.60
C HIS A 497 -10.67 -22.06 -49.07
N ALA A 498 -11.72 -22.82 -49.33
CA ALA A 498 -12.28 -23.04 -50.65
C ALA A 498 -13.78 -22.74 -50.60
N GLY A 499 -14.14 -21.48 -50.85
CA GLY A 499 -15.50 -20.98 -50.58
C GLY A 499 -15.79 -20.98 -49.07
N ASP A 500 -16.92 -21.57 -48.68
CA ASP A 500 -17.35 -21.64 -47.26
C ASP A 500 -16.73 -22.81 -46.48
N GLN A 501 -15.96 -23.69 -47.15
CA GLN A 501 -15.36 -24.86 -46.52
C GLN A 501 -13.88 -24.64 -46.21
N ALA A 502 -13.48 -24.89 -44.96
CA ALA A 502 -12.09 -24.90 -44.54
C ALA A 502 -11.50 -26.31 -44.62
N SER A 503 -10.21 -26.40 -44.87
CA SER A 503 -9.48 -27.66 -44.94
C SER A 503 -8.05 -27.48 -44.44
N VAL A 504 -7.45 -28.55 -43.95
CA VAL A 504 -6.04 -28.64 -43.60
C VAL A 504 -5.36 -29.75 -44.40
N PHE A 505 -4.04 -29.69 -44.53
CA PHE A 505 -3.26 -30.77 -45.10
C PHE A 505 -2.52 -31.52 -43.99
N ILE A 506 -2.63 -32.84 -44.00
CA ILE A 506 -1.79 -33.71 -43.17
C ILE A 506 -0.84 -34.52 -44.05
N VAL A 507 0.31 -34.88 -43.52
CA VAL A 507 1.25 -35.78 -44.18
C VAL A 507 0.86 -37.21 -43.85
N ASP A 508 0.48 -37.96 -44.88
CA ASP A 508 0.21 -39.39 -44.77
C ASP A 508 1.47 -40.17 -45.16
N ARG A 509 1.91 -41.06 -44.27
CA ARG A 509 3.11 -41.90 -44.41
C ARG A 509 2.78 -43.36 -44.71
N GLY A 510 1.61 -43.66 -45.25
CA GLY A 510 1.23 -45.02 -45.66
C GLY A 510 2.27 -45.75 -46.53
N ASN A 511 3.11 -45.00 -47.26
CA ASN A 511 4.38 -45.47 -47.81
C ASN A 511 5.54 -44.65 -47.19
N PRO A 512 6.43 -45.26 -46.38
CA PRO A 512 7.50 -44.53 -45.68
C PRO A 512 8.48 -43.79 -46.60
N ASP A 513 8.68 -44.32 -47.81
CA ASP A 513 9.59 -43.74 -48.79
C ASP A 513 8.95 -42.60 -49.60
N ARG A 514 7.61 -42.44 -49.53
CA ARG A 514 6.84 -41.48 -50.32
C ARG A 514 5.66 -40.91 -49.54
N PRO A 515 5.90 -39.95 -48.63
CA PRO A 515 4.83 -39.26 -47.96
C PRO A 515 4.05 -38.37 -48.95
N PHE A 516 2.72 -38.33 -48.79
CA PHE A 516 1.85 -37.47 -49.59
C PHE A 516 1.01 -36.57 -48.70
N ALA A 517 0.61 -35.41 -49.23
CA ALA A 517 -0.31 -34.51 -48.57
C ALA A 517 -1.75 -34.99 -48.77
N ARG A 518 -2.45 -35.27 -47.68
CA ARG A 518 -3.89 -35.59 -47.65
C ARG A 518 -4.66 -34.36 -47.19
N GLN A 519 -5.58 -33.88 -48.02
CA GLN A 519 -6.46 -32.76 -47.68
C GLN A 519 -7.62 -33.27 -46.82
N VAL A 520 -7.77 -32.71 -45.62
CA VAL A 520 -8.83 -33.07 -44.67
C VAL A 520 -9.75 -31.86 -44.48
N PRO A 521 -11.05 -31.98 -44.80
CA PRO A 521 -12.02 -30.92 -44.54
C PRO A 521 -12.26 -30.76 -43.03
N VAL A 522 -12.33 -29.51 -42.57
CA VAL A 522 -12.50 -29.17 -41.15
C VAL A 522 -13.53 -28.06 -40.96
N ASN A 523 -14.23 -28.12 -39.83
CA ASN A 523 -15.08 -27.04 -39.33
C ASN A 523 -14.25 -26.15 -38.39
N ILE A 524 -14.28 -24.84 -38.63
CA ILE A 524 -13.63 -23.86 -37.75
C ILE A 524 -14.60 -23.48 -36.64
N MET A 525 -14.22 -23.72 -35.39
CA MET A 525 -14.99 -23.29 -34.22
C MET A 525 -14.63 -21.83 -33.91
N SER A 526 -15.28 -20.90 -34.60
CA SER A 526 -14.97 -19.45 -34.55
C SER A 526 -15.10 -18.79 -33.18
N ALA A 527 -15.79 -19.43 -32.23
CA ALA A 527 -15.91 -18.97 -30.85
C ALA A 527 -14.63 -19.22 -30.01
N ASP A 528 -13.73 -20.10 -30.47
CA ASP A 528 -12.57 -20.60 -29.73
C ASP A 528 -11.26 -20.17 -30.42
N ALA A 529 -11.16 -18.90 -30.78
CA ALA A 529 -9.92 -18.34 -31.31
C ALA A 529 -8.97 -17.96 -30.16
N ALA A 530 -7.75 -18.48 -30.19
CA ALA A 530 -6.74 -18.19 -29.17
C ALA A 530 -5.54 -17.43 -29.77
N LEU A 531 -5.01 -16.47 -29.03
CA LEU A 531 -3.77 -15.78 -29.38
C LEU A 531 -2.62 -16.38 -28.58
N ARG A 532 -1.60 -16.92 -29.25
CA ARG A 532 -0.38 -17.40 -28.59
C ARG A 532 0.82 -16.69 -29.17
N GLN A 533 1.48 -15.89 -28.33
CA GLN A 533 2.77 -15.17 -28.49
C GLN A 533 3.03 -14.42 -29.82
N ASP A 534 2.72 -14.98 -30.99
CA ASP A 534 2.87 -14.36 -32.33
C ASP A 534 1.91 -14.94 -33.41
N ALA A 535 0.94 -15.81 -33.08
CA ALA A 535 0.02 -16.40 -34.06
C ALA A 535 -1.41 -16.61 -33.54
N ALA A 536 -2.40 -16.27 -34.37
CA ALA A 536 -3.80 -16.62 -34.14
C ALA A 536 -4.02 -18.12 -34.41
N LEU A 537 -4.42 -18.85 -33.37
CA LEU A 537 -4.81 -20.25 -33.42
C LEU A 537 -6.33 -20.34 -33.53
N GLN A 538 -6.81 -21.26 -34.36
CA GLN A 538 -8.22 -21.60 -34.50
C GLN A 538 -8.43 -23.04 -34.04
N ARG A 539 -9.46 -23.26 -33.23
CA ARG A 539 -9.91 -24.62 -32.93
C ARG A 539 -10.62 -25.19 -34.16
N ILE A 540 -10.24 -26.42 -34.51
CA ILE A 540 -10.83 -27.15 -35.63
C ILE A 540 -11.39 -28.50 -35.17
N GLU A 541 -12.42 -28.95 -35.87
CA GLU A 541 -12.95 -30.31 -35.78
C GLU A 541 -13.05 -30.89 -37.20
N SER A 542 -12.69 -32.17 -37.38
CA SER A 542 -12.80 -32.78 -38.70
C SER A 542 -14.28 -32.97 -39.08
N VAL A 543 -14.59 -32.78 -40.36
CA VAL A 543 -15.93 -33.04 -40.90
C VAL A 543 -16.23 -34.55 -40.89
N GLU A 544 -15.20 -35.38 -41.01
CA GLU A 544 -15.30 -36.84 -40.94
C GLU A 544 -14.76 -37.35 -39.58
N PRO A 545 -15.53 -38.16 -38.82
CA PRO A 545 -15.03 -38.78 -37.60
C PRO A 545 -13.74 -39.57 -37.87
N ASP A 546 -12.74 -39.42 -37.01
CA ASP A 546 -11.42 -40.08 -37.06
C ASP A 546 -10.47 -39.69 -38.22
N ALA A 547 -10.87 -38.78 -39.12
CA ALA A 547 -10.00 -38.34 -40.21
C ALA A 547 -8.84 -37.44 -39.76
N LEU A 548 -8.96 -36.83 -38.57
CA LEU A 548 -7.94 -35.99 -37.93
C LEU A 548 -7.82 -36.31 -36.44
N ALA A 549 -6.64 -36.73 -35.99
CA ALA A 549 -6.37 -37.11 -34.61
C ALA A 549 -5.11 -36.43 -34.06
N ALA A 550 -4.99 -36.37 -32.73
CA ALA A 550 -3.74 -35.99 -32.08
C ALA A 550 -2.62 -36.96 -32.50
N GLY A 551 -1.44 -36.42 -32.81
CA GLY A 551 -0.30 -37.15 -33.38
C GLY A 551 -0.14 -37.01 -34.89
N ALA A 552 -1.13 -36.47 -35.62
CA ALA A 552 -1.02 -36.26 -37.06
C ALA A 552 -0.01 -35.13 -37.42
N GLU A 553 0.79 -35.34 -38.46
CA GLU A 553 1.73 -34.34 -38.99
C GLU A 553 0.97 -33.33 -39.88
N LEU A 554 0.61 -32.19 -39.32
CA LEU A 554 -0.10 -31.10 -40.01
C LEU A 554 0.86 -30.21 -40.77
N VAL A 555 0.56 -29.90 -42.03
CA VAL A 555 1.33 -28.94 -42.84
C VAL A 555 0.98 -27.50 -42.44
N VAL A 556 1.99 -26.72 -42.03
CA VAL A 556 1.86 -25.31 -41.61
C VAL A 556 2.42 -24.31 -42.60
N GLU A 557 3.42 -24.70 -43.40
CA GLU A 557 3.95 -23.89 -44.50
C GLU A 557 3.94 -24.70 -45.80
N GLY A 558 3.61 -24.03 -46.91
CA GLY A 558 3.48 -24.65 -48.23
C GLY A 558 2.04 -25.02 -48.64
N THR A 559 1.06 -24.79 -47.77
CA THR A 559 -0.37 -25.07 -47.99
C THR A 559 -0.97 -24.40 -49.24
N HIS A 560 -0.44 -23.24 -49.67
CA HIS A 560 -0.99 -22.44 -50.77
C HIS A 560 -0.75 -23.04 -52.17
N TYR A 561 0.28 -23.86 -52.36
CA TYR A 561 0.50 -24.54 -53.64
C TYR A 561 0.03 -25.98 -53.65
N LEU A 562 -0.13 -26.64 -52.49
CA LEU A 562 -0.48 -28.06 -52.38
C LEU A 562 -1.87 -28.40 -52.95
N VAL A 563 -1.95 -29.57 -53.56
CA VAL A 563 -3.17 -30.25 -53.98
C VAL A 563 -3.22 -31.61 -53.28
N ASP A 564 -4.42 -32.10 -53.01
CA ASP A 564 -4.61 -33.44 -52.44
C ASP A 564 -3.89 -34.52 -53.28
N GLY A 565 -3.14 -35.39 -52.61
CA GLY A 565 -2.35 -36.47 -53.22
C GLY A 565 -0.96 -36.06 -53.75
N ASP A 566 -0.53 -34.80 -53.59
CA ASP A 566 0.84 -34.41 -53.95
C ASP A 566 1.88 -35.11 -53.05
N GLU A 567 2.94 -35.65 -53.65
CA GLU A 567 4.12 -36.10 -52.90
C GLU A 567 4.79 -34.91 -52.21
N VAL A 568 5.16 -35.07 -50.94
CA VAL A 568 5.75 -34.00 -50.13
C VAL A 568 7.08 -34.42 -49.54
N VAL A 569 7.96 -33.45 -49.29
CA VAL A 569 9.18 -33.62 -48.51
C VAL A 569 9.09 -32.71 -47.30
N VAL A 570 9.10 -33.30 -46.10
CA VAL A 570 9.07 -32.54 -44.85
C VAL A 570 10.44 -31.89 -44.66
N VAL A 571 10.50 -30.56 -44.73
CA VAL A 571 11.72 -29.78 -44.53
C VAL A 571 11.71 -29.23 -43.10
N LYS A 572 12.66 -29.70 -42.27
CA LYS A 572 12.83 -29.16 -40.92
C LYS A 572 13.53 -27.80 -41.02
N LYS A 573 12.82 -26.71 -40.71
CA LYS A 573 13.45 -25.39 -40.55
C LYS A 573 14.25 -25.36 -39.23
N PRO A 574 15.48 -24.82 -39.21
CA PRO A 574 16.19 -24.58 -37.96
C PRO A 574 15.52 -23.40 -37.25
N GLY A 575 14.79 -23.65 -36.15
CA GLY A 575 14.23 -22.59 -35.30
C GLY A 575 12.83 -22.80 -34.72
N ALA A 576 12.13 -23.92 -34.97
CA ALA A 576 10.92 -24.25 -34.22
C ALA A 576 11.29 -24.99 -32.94
N ALA A 577 11.25 -24.30 -31.80
CA ALA A 577 11.43 -24.89 -30.48
C ALA A 577 10.27 -25.85 -30.15
N GLU A 578 10.60 -26.98 -29.49
CA GLU A 578 9.63 -27.89 -28.85
C GLU A 578 8.83 -27.19 -27.74
#